data_AF-A0AB33F4C0-F1
#
_entry.id   AF-A0AB33F4C0-F1
#
_cell.length_a   1.000
_cell.length_b   1.000
_cell.length_c   1.000
_cell.angle_alpha   90.00
_cell.angle_beta   90.00
_cell.angle_gamma   90.00
#
_symmetry.space_group_name_H-M   'P 1'
#
loop_
_entity.id
_entity.type
_entity.pdbx_description
1 polymer ?
#
loop_
_entity_poly.entity_id
_entity_poly.type
_entity_poly.pdbx_seq_one_letter_code
_entity_poly.pdbx_strand_id
1 'polypeptide(L)'
;MSDFVRIVEVGPRDGLQNEAQPIATADKIALIDQLSATGLRTIEATSFVSPRWVPQLADAAEVFAGIARAPGIAYPVLVPNLQGYERARAAGAQEVAVFTAASEAFNRTNTNAGIDESIERFRPILQQAALDGVRVRGYVSTVLGCPYQGEVPVTDVVDVAQRLHALGCYEISLGDTIGVGTPVKARRMLAAVAQAVPMPALAVHFHDTYGQALANIAACLEQGVRVIDAAVSGAGGCPYARGASGNVASEDVVYLLQGLGMPTGIDLPALARTGRWLAQLLGRDTGSKVGKALAAAG
;
A
#
# COMPACT_ATOMS: atom_id res chain seq x y z
N MET A 1 0.21 -11.44 -22.57
CA MET A 1 -0.11 -11.04 -21.18
C MET A 1 -1.10 -9.90 -21.27
N SER A 2 -2.09 -9.82 -20.38
CA SER A 2 -3.00 -8.68 -20.35
C SER A 2 -2.24 -7.44 -19.90
N ASP A 3 -2.42 -6.30 -20.57
CA ASP A 3 -1.90 -5.01 -20.13
C ASP A 3 -2.72 -4.40 -18.99
N PHE A 4 -3.62 -5.17 -18.38
CA PHE A 4 -4.37 -4.75 -17.22
C PHE A 4 -3.45 -4.48 -16.03
N VAL A 5 -3.60 -3.31 -15.42
CA VAL A 5 -2.85 -2.91 -14.22
C VAL A 5 -3.82 -2.85 -13.04
N ARG A 6 -3.51 -3.60 -11.99
CA ARG A 6 -4.26 -3.54 -10.73
C ARG A 6 -3.69 -2.44 -9.85
N ILE A 7 -4.55 -1.52 -9.42
CA ILE A 7 -4.23 -0.59 -8.34
C ILE A 7 -4.70 -1.21 -7.02
N VAL A 8 -3.81 -1.26 -6.04
CA VAL A 8 -4.14 -1.54 -4.64
C VAL A 8 -4.29 -0.20 -3.94
N GLU A 9 -5.53 0.17 -3.65
CA GLU A 9 -5.86 1.43 -2.98
C GLU A 9 -5.57 1.31 -1.48
N VAL A 10 -4.53 2.00 -1.01
CA VAL A 10 -4.08 1.94 0.39
C VAL A 10 -4.53 3.15 1.22
N GLY A 11 -5.28 4.08 0.64
CA GLY A 11 -5.77 5.29 1.29
C GLY A 11 -6.47 5.05 2.63
N PRO A 12 -7.44 4.13 2.75
CA PRO A 12 -8.16 3.89 4.01
C PRO A 12 -7.29 3.37 5.16
N ARG A 13 -6.19 2.66 4.85
CA ARG A 13 -5.24 2.14 5.84
C ARG A 13 -4.00 3.02 5.92
N ASP A 14 -3.11 2.91 4.94
CA ASP A 14 -1.81 3.57 4.95
C ASP A 14 -1.91 5.09 4.85
N GLY A 15 -2.85 5.57 4.02
CA GLY A 15 -3.13 6.99 3.89
C GLY A 15 -3.65 7.59 5.19
N LEU A 16 -4.66 6.96 5.82
CA LEU A 16 -5.23 7.48 7.06
C LEU A 16 -4.30 7.31 8.25
N GLN A 17 -3.47 6.26 8.31
CA GLN A 17 -2.66 5.88 9.46
C GLN A 17 -1.82 7.02 10.07
N ASN A 18 -1.31 7.91 9.22
CA ASN A 18 -0.43 9.02 9.62
C ASN A 18 -1.14 10.39 9.61
N GLU A 19 -2.47 10.43 9.42
CA GLU A 19 -3.22 11.66 9.51
C GLU A 19 -3.32 12.13 10.97
N ALA A 20 -3.04 13.41 11.20
CA ALA A 20 -3.05 13.99 12.54
C ALA A 20 -4.47 14.13 13.12
N GLN A 21 -5.47 14.26 12.26
CA GLN A 21 -6.85 14.43 12.66
C GLN A 21 -7.53 13.06 12.83
N PRO A 22 -8.20 12.81 13.97
CA PRO A 22 -9.05 11.64 14.12
C PRO A 22 -10.17 11.65 13.09
N ILE A 23 -10.35 10.54 12.38
CA ILE A 23 -11.42 10.34 11.40
C ILE A 23 -12.45 9.41 12.02
N ALA A 24 -13.73 9.78 11.94
CA ALA A 24 -14.80 8.97 12.50
C ALA A 24 -14.92 7.63 11.77
N THR A 25 -15.31 6.58 12.49
CA THR A 25 -15.53 5.23 11.94
C THR A 25 -16.49 5.25 10.76
N ALA A 26 -17.58 6.03 10.85
CA ALA A 26 -18.56 6.18 9.79
C ALA A 26 -17.95 6.77 8.51
N ASP A 27 -17.01 7.72 8.63
CA ASP A 27 -16.34 8.32 7.47
C ASP A 27 -15.34 7.34 6.85
N LYS A 28 -14.64 6.52 7.65
CA LYS A 28 -13.77 5.46 7.13
C LYS A 28 -14.55 4.42 6.33
N ILE A 29 -15.71 4.02 6.84
CA ILE A 29 -16.64 3.11 6.13
C ILE A 29 -17.10 3.77 4.82
N ALA A 30 -17.57 5.02 4.89
CA ALA A 30 -18.03 5.76 3.72
C ALA A 30 -16.92 5.93 2.66
N LEU A 31 -15.66 6.12 3.08
CA LEU A 31 -14.52 6.17 2.18
C LEU A 31 -14.36 4.85 1.40
N ILE A 32 -14.34 3.71 2.11
CA ILE A 32 -14.13 2.39 1.49
C ILE A 32 -15.30 2.04 0.56
N ASP A 33 -16.53 2.37 0.94
CA ASP A 33 -17.71 2.12 0.12
C ASP A 33 -17.72 2.98 -1.15
N GLN A 34 -17.34 4.27 -1.04
CA GLN A 34 -17.17 5.13 -2.20
C GLN A 34 -16.07 4.61 -3.14
N LEU A 35 -14.92 4.20 -2.59
CA LEU A 35 -13.83 3.61 -3.37
C LEU A 35 -14.26 2.31 -4.07
N SER A 36 -15.08 1.50 -3.43
CA SER A 36 -15.64 0.26 -4.00
C SER A 36 -16.51 0.53 -5.24
N ALA A 37 -17.12 1.71 -5.33
CA ALA A 37 -17.92 2.13 -6.48
C ALA A 37 -17.09 2.68 -7.66
N THR A 38 -15.76 2.79 -7.53
CA THR A 38 -14.90 3.37 -8.57
C THR A 38 -14.39 2.36 -9.60
N GLY A 39 -14.59 1.06 -9.37
CA GLY A 39 -14.01 -0.02 -10.20
C GLY A 39 -12.66 -0.55 -9.71
N LEU A 40 -12.17 -0.06 -8.56
CA LEU A 40 -11.05 -0.67 -7.84
C LEU A 40 -11.32 -2.14 -7.54
N ARG A 41 -10.28 -2.99 -7.63
CA ARG A 41 -10.36 -4.43 -7.34
C ARG A 41 -9.73 -4.82 -6.00
N THR A 42 -8.98 -3.91 -5.39
CA THR A 42 -8.32 -4.15 -4.11
C THR A 42 -8.23 -2.86 -3.32
N ILE A 43 -8.78 -2.85 -2.11
CA ILE A 43 -8.83 -1.71 -1.21
C ILE A 43 -8.33 -2.18 0.16
N GLU A 44 -7.16 -1.70 0.59
CA GLU A 44 -6.64 -2.01 1.91
C GLU A 44 -7.45 -1.27 2.98
N ALA A 45 -8.32 -2.01 3.66
CA ALA A 45 -9.42 -1.44 4.41
C ALA A 45 -8.98 -0.86 5.76
N THR A 46 -8.09 -1.55 6.48
CA THR A 46 -7.65 -1.15 7.83
C THR A 46 -6.46 -1.98 8.32
N SER A 47 -6.03 -1.78 9.56
CA SER A 47 -4.96 -2.51 10.24
C SER A 47 -5.40 -3.01 11.61
N PHE A 48 -5.21 -4.29 11.90
CA PHE A 48 -5.40 -4.89 13.22
C PHE A 48 -4.15 -4.75 14.10
N VAL A 49 -3.54 -3.57 14.06
CA VAL A 49 -2.44 -3.16 14.94
C VAL A 49 -2.95 -2.79 16.33
N SER A 50 -2.03 -2.65 17.28
CA SER A 50 -2.38 -2.16 18.61
C SER A 50 -2.85 -0.70 18.54
N PRO A 51 -4.06 -0.38 19.05
CA PRO A 51 -4.56 0.99 19.15
C PRO A 51 -3.64 1.93 19.93
N ARG A 52 -2.80 1.37 20.82
CA ARG A 52 -1.79 2.15 21.56
C ARG A 52 -0.74 2.77 20.65
N TRP A 53 -0.34 2.05 19.59
CA TRP A 53 0.69 2.51 18.66
C TRP A 53 0.10 3.30 17.50
N VAL A 54 -1.11 2.93 17.05
CA VAL A 54 -1.82 3.60 15.96
C VAL A 54 -3.27 3.85 16.37
N PRO A 55 -3.55 4.93 17.12
CA PRO A 55 -4.90 5.26 17.58
C PRO A 55 -5.87 5.48 16.42
N GLN A 56 -5.36 5.96 15.28
CA GLN A 56 -6.15 6.25 14.09
C GLN A 56 -6.86 5.02 13.52
N LEU A 57 -6.38 3.80 13.80
CA LEU A 57 -6.94 2.53 13.33
C LEU A 57 -7.51 1.68 14.47
N ALA A 58 -7.82 2.30 15.62
CA ALA A 58 -8.36 1.61 16.79
C ALA A 58 -9.68 0.87 16.52
N ASP A 59 -10.47 1.39 15.59
CA ASP A 59 -11.80 0.95 15.18
C ASP A 59 -11.78 -0.04 14.00
N ALA A 60 -10.66 -0.77 13.82
CA ALA A 60 -10.47 -1.67 12.69
C ALA A 60 -11.58 -2.73 12.54
N ALA A 61 -12.08 -3.28 13.67
CA ALA A 61 -13.13 -4.29 13.63
C ALA A 61 -14.47 -3.69 13.20
N GLU A 62 -14.81 -2.52 13.73
CA GLU A 62 -16.03 -1.77 13.43
C GLU A 62 -16.04 -1.31 11.97
N VAL A 63 -14.92 -0.78 11.48
CA VAL A 63 -14.77 -0.39 10.06
C VAL A 63 -14.95 -1.62 9.17
N PHE A 64 -14.22 -2.70 9.43
CA PHE A 64 -14.25 -3.87 8.55
C PHE A 64 -15.61 -4.59 8.55
N ALA A 65 -16.33 -4.58 9.68
CA ALA A 65 -17.68 -5.10 9.77
C ALA A 65 -18.72 -4.18 9.10
N GLY A 66 -18.47 -2.87 9.07
CA GLY A 66 -19.41 -1.87 8.57
C GLY A 66 -19.39 -1.64 7.06
N ILE A 67 -18.32 -2.02 6.36
CA ILE A 67 -18.21 -1.81 4.91
C ILE A 67 -19.16 -2.69 4.09
N ALA A 68 -19.71 -2.12 3.02
CA ALA A 68 -20.49 -2.83 2.03
C ALA A 68 -19.57 -3.55 1.02
N ARG A 69 -19.06 -4.73 1.42
CA ARG A 69 -18.16 -5.55 0.60
C ARG A 69 -18.78 -5.90 -0.75
N ALA A 70 -18.27 -5.29 -1.81
CA ALA A 70 -18.76 -5.51 -3.17
C ALA A 70 -18.20 -6.81 -3.77
N PRO A 71 -19.00 -7.58 -4.53
CA PRO A 71 -18.52 -8.80 -5.20
C PRO A 71 -17.33 -8.51 -6.12
N GLY A 72 -16.29 -9.33 -6.05
CA GLY A 72 -15.11 -9.22 -6.91
C GLY A 72 -14.05 -8.20 -6.46
N ILE A 73 -14.24 -7.54 -5.31
CA ILE A 73 -13.25 -6.66 -4.68
C ILE A 73 -12.61 -7.37 -3.48
N ALA A 74 -11.28 -7.34 -3.40
CA ALA A 74 -10.54 -7.78 -2.23
C ALA A 74 -10.37 -6.62 -1.23
N TYR A 75 -10.54 -6.92 0.06
CA TYR A 75 -10.38 -5.96 1.15
C TYR A 75 -9.29 -6.43 2.12
N PRO A 76 -8.00 -6.39 1.73
CA PRO A 76 -6.91 -6.80 2.62
C PRO A 76 -6.84 -5.91 3.86
N VAL A 77 -6.37 -6.49 4.96
CA VAL A 77 -6.09 -5.77 6.22
C VAL A 77 -4.69 -6.08 6.73
N LEU A 78 -4.01 -5.10 7.30
CA LEU A 78 -2.67 -5.29 7.85
C LEU A 78 -2.75 -6.03 9.20
N VAL A 79 -1.89 -7.03 9.40
CA VAL A 79 -1.80 -7.81 10.65
C VAL A 79 -0.33 -7.87 11.11
N PRO A 80 0.05 -7.24 12.23
CA PRO A 80 1.46 -7.21 12.67
C PRO A 80 1.90 -8.47 13.42
N ASN A 81 0.96 -9.30 13.88
CA ASN A 81 1.20 -10.50 14.68
C ASN A 81 -0.01 -11.45 14.64
N LEU A 82 0.13 -12.63 15.25
CA LEU A 82 -0.91 -13.66 15.28
C LEU A 82 -2.22 -13.19 15.97
N GLN A 83 -2.13 -12.40 17.04
CA GLN A 83 -3.32 -11.85 17.70
C GLN A 83 -4.07 -10.88 16.79
N GLY A 84 -3.35 -10.05 16.04
CA GLY A 84 -3.93 -9.18 15.01
C GLY A 84 -4.60 -9.99 13.89
N TYR A 85 -3.98 -11.10 13.49
CA TYR A 85 -4.55 -12.03 12.53
C TYR A 85 -5.86 -12.66 13.04
N GLU A 86 -5.89 -13.20 14.26
CA GLU A 86 -7.09 -13.78 14.87
C GLU A 86 -8.25 -12.77 14.93
N ARG A 87 -7.96 -11.51 15.30
CA ARG A 87 -8.95 -10.42 15.29
C ARG A 87 -9.45 -10.10 13.88
N ALA A 88 -8.55 -10.06 12.89
CA ALA A 88 -8.91 -9.85 11.49
C ALA A 88 -9.83 -10.97 10.98
N ARG A 89 -9.55 -12.22 11.35
CA ARG A 89 -10.38 -13.39 11.02
C ARG A 89 -11.73 -13.34 11.69
N ALA A 90 -11.80 -12.94 12.96
CA ALA A 90 -13.07 -12.75 13.67
C ALA A 90 -13.94 -11.67 13.01
N ALA A 91 -13.34 -10.64 12.40
CA ALA A 91 -14.05 -9.64 11.59
C ALA A 91 -14.41 -10.12 10.17
N GLY A 92 -13.92 -11.29 9.75
CA GLY A 92 -14.19 -11.91 8.46
C GLY A 92 -13.23 -11.53 7.33
N ALA A 93 -12.02 -11.08 7.63
CA ALA A 93 -11.00 -10.74 6.63
C ALA A 93 -10.52 -11.99 5.87
N GLN A 94 -10.62 -12.00 4.54
CA GLN A 94 -10.23 -13.12 3.67
C GLN A 94 -8.84 -12.94 3.03
N GLU A 95 -8.23 -11.77 3.27
CA GLU A 95 -6.89 -11.44 2.82
C GLU A 95 -6.25 -10.57 3.90
N VAL A 96 -4.98 -10.83 4.19
CA VAL A 96 -4.22 -10.06 5.17
C VAL A 96 -2.87 -9.65 4.60
N ALA A 97 -2.24 -8.66 5.22
CA ALA A 97 -0.90 -8.23 4.87
C ALA A 97 0.04 -8.22 6.07
N VAL A 98 1.29 -8.63 5.85
CA VAL A 98 2.41 -8.50 6.80
C VAL A 98 3.42 -7.52 6.24
N PHE A 99 4.24 -6.91 7.09
CA PHE A 99 5.23 -5.92 6.65
C PHE A 99 6.56 -6.07 7.37
N THR A 100 7.66 -5.93 6.64
CA THR A 100 9.02 -5.80 7.15
C THR A 100 9.77 -4.76 6.30
N ALA A 101 11.10 -4.72 6.38
CA ALA A 101 11.93 -3.79 5.64
C ALA A 101 13.19 -4.47 5.10
N ALA A 102 13.80 -3.86 4.09
CA ALA A 102 15.13 -4.23 3.61
C ALA A 102 16.28 -3.55 4.39
N SER A 103 15.97 -2.78 5.44
CA SER A 103 16.96 -2.14 6.31
C SER A 103 16.80 -2.58 7.77
N GLU A 104 17.87 -3.13 8.35
CA GLU A 104 17.93 -3.51 9.78
C GLU A 104 17.66 -2.32 10.70
N ALA A 105 18.27 -1.16 10.41
CA ALA A 105 18.07 0.06 11.21
C ALA A 105 16.61 0.51 11.19
N PHE A 106 15.96 0.46 10.03
CA PHE A 106 14.55 0.79 9.89
C PHE A 106 13.66 -0.21 10.62
N ASN A 107 13.90 -1.52 10.44
CA ASN A 107 13.04 -2.55 11.01
C ASN A 107 13.11 -2.54 12.54
N ARG A 108 14.31 -2.39 13.13
CA ARG A 108 14.49 -2.29 14.58
C ARG A 108 13.81 -1.06 15.15
N THR A 109 13.92 0.08 14.47
CA THR A 109 13.28 1.33 14.95
C THR A 109 11.76 1.24 14.90
N ASN A 110 11.19 0.61 13.87
CA ASN A 110 9.73 0.58 13.68
C ASN A 110 9.03 -0.60 14.37
N THR A 111 9.71 -1.73 14.54
CA THR A 111 9.09 -2.98 15.03
C THR A 111 9.73 -3.53 16.31
N ASN A 112 10.81 -2.88 16.79
CA ASN A 112 11.67 -3.39 17.87
C ASN A 112 12.21 -4.81 17.58
N ALA A 113 12.45 -5.12 16.30
CA ALA A 113 12.96 -6.42 15.84
C ALA A 113 13.85 -6.28 14.61
N GLY A 114 14.84 -7.18 14.46
CA GLY A 114 15.60 -7.36 13.23
C GLY A 114 14.76 -7.96 12.11
N ILE A 115 15.29 -8.00 10.88
CA ILE A 115 14.58 -8.52 9.72
C ILE A 115 14.27 -10.01 9.93
N ASP A 116 15.26 -10.81 10.33
CA ASP A 116 15.10 -12.24 10.62
C ASP A 116 14.03 -12.51 11.70
N GLU A 117 14.06 -11.73 12.78
CA GLU A 117 13.08 -11.84 13.86
C GLU A 117 11.67 -11.48 13.37
N SER A 118 11.52 -10.48 12.50
CA SER A 118 10.22 -10.16 11.91
C SER A 118 9.69 -11.27 10.99
N ILE A 119 10.55 -11.88 10.17
CA ILE A 119 10.17 -12.99 9.29
C ILE A 119 9.75 -14.22 10.11
N GLU A 120 10.46 -14.56 11.19
CA GLU A 120 10.05 -15.64 12.08
C GLU A 120 8.72 -15.35 12.80
N ARG A 121 8.43 -14.08 13.13
CA ARG A 121 7.10 -13.69 13.66
C ARG A 121 5.97 -13.87 12.64
N PHE A 122 6.25 -13.83 11.34
CA PHE A 122 5.24 -14.05 10.30
C PHE A 122 4.93 -15.53 10.08
N ARG A 123 5.88 -16.44 10.33
CA ARG A 123 5.70 -17.89 10.15
C ARG A 123 4.39 -18.44 10.73
N PRO A 124 4.01 -18.19 12.00
CA PRO A 124 2.73 -18.66 12.53
C PRO A 124 1.51 -18.03 11.84
N ILE A 125 1.61 -16.76 11.41
CA ILE A 125 0.53 -16.08 10.67
C ILE A 125 0.32 -16.77 9.32
N LEU A 126 1.39 -17.02 8.57
CA LEU A 126 1.34 -17.65 7.25
C LEU A 126 0.86 -19.10 7.34
N GLN A 127 1.29 -19.84 8.37
CA GLN A 127 0.80 -21.19 8.64
C GLN A 127 -0.70 -21.21 8.91
N GLN A 128 -1.19 -20.34 9.80
CA GLN A 128 -2.61 -20.27 10.11
C GLN A 128 -3.42 -19.78 8.90
N ALA A 129 -2.92 -18.77 8.17
CA ALA A 129 -3.54 -18.26 6.95
C ALA A 129 -3.70 -19.34 5.87
N ALA A 130 -2.69 -20.19 5.70
CA ALA A 130 -2.78 -21.32 4.78
C ALA A 130 -3.87 -22.33 5.20
N LEU A 131 -3.99 -22.65 6.50
CA LEU A 131 -5.04 -23.53 7.02
C LEU A 131 -6.45 -22.94 6.84
N ASP A 132 -6.57 -21.63 6.99
CA ASP A 132 -7.82 -20.88 6.87
C ASP A 132 -8.21 -20.57 5.41
N GLY A 133 -7.34 -20.86 4.44
CA GLY A 133 -7.52 -20.47 3.03
C GLY A 133 -7.44 -18.95 2.78
N VAL A 134 -6.74 -18.23 3.65
CA VAL A 134 -6.54 -16.77 3.58
C VAL A 134 -5.22 -16.47 2.88
N ARG A 135 -5.27 -15.58 1.88
CA ARG A 135 -4.07 -15.14 1.18
C ARG A 135 -3.33 -14.08 1.99
N VAL A 136 -2.00 -14.11 1.93
CA VAL A 136 -1.15 -13.15 2.62
C VAL A 136 -0.31 -12.34 1.63
N ARG A 137 -0.40 -11.03 1.72
CA ARG A 137 0.45 -10.08 0.99
C ARG A 137 1.64 -9.67 1.86
N GLY A 138 2.83 -9.55 1.28
CA GLY A 138 4.03 -9.07 1.98
C GLY A 138 4.42 -7.67 1.55
N TYR A 139 4.70 -6.78 2.50
CA TYR A 139 5.30 -5.48 2.24
C TYR A 139 6.78 -5.47 2.63
N VAL A 140 7.62 -4.92 1.76
CA VAL A 140 9.04 -4.65 2.05
C VAL A 140 9.27 -3.15 1.98
N SER A 141 9.51 -2.51 3.12
CA SER A 141 9.85 -1.09 3.19
C SER A 141 11.31 -0.81 2.83
N THR A 142 11.61 0.47 2.55
CA THR A 142 12.96 1.01 2.30
C THR A 142 13.70 0.42 1.10
N VAL A 143 13.00 -0.05 0.06
CA VAL A 143 13.63 -0.77 -1.06
C VAL A 143 14.53 0.09 -1.96
N LEU A 144 14.40 1.43 -1.89
CA LEU A 144 15.21 2.38 -2.65
C LEU A 144 16.06 3.31 -1.77
N GLY A 145 16.02 3.12 -0.45
CA GLY A 145 16.73 3.93 0.53
C GLY A 145 16.07 3.88 1.91
N CYS A 146 16.86 4.16 2.94
CA CYS A 146 16.44 4.15 4.34
C CYS A 146 16.78 5.49 5.02
N PRO A 147 15.87 6.06 5.84
CA PRO A 147 16.12 7.32 6.54
C PRO A 147 17.20 7.21 7.64
N TYR A 148 17.58 5.99 8.04
CA TYR A 148 18.55 5.74 9.11
C TYR A 148 19.90 5.25 8.58
N GLN A 149 19.88 4.28 7.66
CA GLN A 149 21.09 3.65 7.12
C GLN A 149 21.57 4.32 5.82
N GLY A 150 20.73 5.14 5.18
CA GLY A 150 21.01 5.70 3.85
C GLY A 150 20.77 4.65 2.76
N GLU A 151 21.84 4.22 2.09
CA GLU A 151 21.74 3.28 0.98
C GLU A 151 21.32 1.88 1.44
N VAL A 152 20.39 1.27 0.71
CA VAL A 152 19.93 -0.10 0.93
C VAL A 152 20.44 -0.96 -0.22
N PRO A 153 21.32 -1.95 0.02
CA PRO A 153 21.77 -2.85 -1.02
C PRO A 153 20.60 -3.58 -1.68
N VAL A 154 20.60 -3.63 -3.01
CA VAL A 154 19.56 -4.34 -3.77
C VAL A 154 19.51 -5.83 -3.41
N THR A 155 20.65 -6.42 -3.02
CA THR A 155 20.73 -7.80 -2.53
C THR A 155 19.87 -8.04 -1.29
N ASP A 156 19.77 -7.07 -0.40
CA ASP A 156 18.99 -7.19 0.83
C ASP A 156 17.50 -7.14 0.51
N VAL A 157 17.11 -6.31 -0.47
CA VAL A 157 15.74 -6.29 -1.01
C VAL A 157 15.38 -7.64 -1.64
N VAL A 158 16.29 -8.22 -2.42
CA VAL A 158 16.11 -9.54 -3.06
C VAL A 158 15.93 -10.64 -2.01
N ASP A 159 16.81 -10.69 -1.00
CA ASP A 159 16.74 -11.70 0.08
C ASP A 159 15.38 -11.65 0.79
N VAL A 160 14.98 -10.46 1.25
CA VAL A 160 13.72 -10.29 1.99
C VAL A 160 12.50 -10.64 1.13
N ALA A 161 12.45 -10.15 -0.12
CA ALA A 161 11.35 -10.47 -1.03
C ALA A 161 11.26 -11.97 -1.32
N GLN A 162 12.39 -12.62 -1.58
CA GLN A 162 12.45 -14.07 -1.82
C GLN A 162 11.99 -14.86 -0.60
N ARG A 163 12.41 -14.47 0.60
CA ARG A 163 12.04 -15.14 1.85
C ARG A 163 10.54 -15.00 2.15
N LEU A 164 9.97 -13.81 1.98
CA LEU A 164 8.52 -13.61 2.15
C LEU A 164 7.71 -14.43 1.15
N HIS A 165 8.12 -14.44 -0.13
CA HIS A 165 7.45 -15.24 -1.15
C HIS A 165 7.56 -16.74 -0.85
N ALA A 166 8.76 -17.22 -0.47
CA ALA A 166 8.99 -18.62 -0.09
C ALA A 166 8.21 -19.04 1.17
N LEU A 167 7.91 -18.10 2.07
CA LEU A 167 7.10 -18.34 3.28
C LEU A 167 5.60 -18.49 2.96
N GLY A 168 5.16 -18.10 1.76
CA GLY A 168 3.78 -18.24 1.30
C GLY A 168 3.05 -16.93 1.01
N CYS A 169 3.74 -15.78 1.03
CA CYS A 169 3.15 -14.55 0.54
C CYS A 169 2.90 -14.65 -0.97
N TYR A 170 1.66 -14.42 -1.40
CA TYR A 170 1.28 -14.56 -2.82
C TYR A 170 1.75 -13.38 -3.68
N GLU A 171 1.97 -12.23 -3.05
CA GLU A 171 2.40 -10.98 -3.68
C GLU A 171 3.29 -10.18 -2.73
N ILE A 172 4.36 -9.60 -3.26
CA ILE A 172 5.32 -8.74 -2.54
C ILE A 172 5.25 -7.32 -3.08
N SER A 173 4.88 -6.37 -2.22
CA SER A 173 4.90 -4.93 -2.51
C SER A 173 6.23 -4.31 -2.10
N LEU A 174 6.94 -3.76 -3.09
CA LEU A 174 8.27 -3.17 -2.95
C LEU A 174 8.14 -1.66 -2.69
N GLY A 175 8.34 -1.27 -1.42
CA GLY A 175 8.07 0.06 -0.89
C GLY A 175 9.25 1.03 -0.90
N ASP A 176 9.18 2.09 -1.70
CA ASP A 176 10.02 3.29 -1.53
C ASP A 176 9.41 4.22 -0.48
N THR A 177 9.56 3.80 0.78
CA THR A 177 8.89 4.39 1.96
C THR A 177 9.19 5.87 2.18
N ILE A 178 10.31 6.37 1.64
CA ILE A 178 10.72 7.78 1.81
C ILE A 178 10.75 8.54 0.49
N GLY A 179 10.37 7.91 -0.62
CA GLY A 179 10.23 8.54 -1.94
C GLY A 179 11.55 9.05 -2.52
N VAL A 180 12.69 8.49 -2.13
CA VAL A 180 14.04 8.94 -2.59
C VAL A 180 14.53 8.20 -3.83
N GLY A 181 13.78 7.19 -4.26
CA GLY A 181 14.08 6.41 -5.44
C GLY A 181 14.05 7.25 -6.72
N THR A 182 14.85 6.83 -7.70
CA THR A 182 14.85 7.41 -9.04
C THR A 182 14.64 6.31 -10.08
N PRO A 183 14.22 6.64 -11.32
CA PRO A 183 13.78 5.63 -12.29
C PRO A 183 14.81 4.53 -12.56
N VAL A 184 16.10 4.90 -12.64
CA VAL A 184 17.19 3.94 -12.85
C VAL A 184 17.34 3.00 -11.65
N LYS A 185 17.25 3.51 -10.42
CA LYS A 185 17.31 2.70 -9.20
C LYS A 185 16.10 1.78 -9.09
N ALA A 186 14.90 2.30 -9.31
CA ALA A 186 13.65 1.53 -9.29
C ALA A 186 13.68 0.37 -10.29
N ARG A 187 14.10 0.64 -11.53
CA ARG A 187 14.25 -0.38 -12.58
C ARG A 187 15.27 -1.46 -12.20
N ARG A 188 16.45 -1.07 -11.70
CA ARG A 188 17.50 -2.01 -11.27
C ARG A 188 17.04 -2.89 -10.11
N MET A 189 16.37 -2.29 -9.12
CA MET A 189 15.83 -3.00 -7.98
C MET A 189 14.77 -4.03 -8.42
N LEU A 190 13.78 -3.61 -9.21
CA LEU A 190 12.73 -4.50 -9.69
C LEU A 190 13.29 -5.65 -10.55
N ALA A 191 14.21 -5.34 -11.47
CA ALA A 191 14.83 -6.36 -12.32
C ALA A 191 15.62 -7.41 -11.51
N ALA A 192 16.28 -7.01 -10.43
CA ALA A 192 16.99 -7.93 -9.55
C ALA A 192 16.01 -8.81 -8.75
N VAL A 193 14.96 -8.22 -8.16
CA VAL A 193 13.94 -8.98 -7.41
C VAL A 193 13.22 -9.97 -8.34
N ALA A 194 12.96 -9.59 -9.58
CA ALA A 194 12.32 -10.44 -10.59
C ALA A 194 13.13 -11.69 -10.98
N GLN A 195 14.42 -11.77 -10.62
CA GLN A 195 15.23 -12.99 -10.77
C GLN A 195 14.93 -14.03 -9.69
N ALA A 196 14.40 -13.61 -8.53
CA ALA A 196 14.13 -14.47 -7.38
C ALA A 196 12.63 -14.67 -7.12
N VAL A 197 11.79 -13.69 -7.48
CA VAL A 197 10.33 -13.72 -7.29
C VAL A 197 9.65 -13.48 -8.65
N PRO A 198 8.65 -14.29 -9.05
CA PRO A 198 7.98 -14.11 -10.34
C PRO A 198 7.36 -12.72 -10.48
N MET A 199 7.55 -12.06 -11.63
CA MET A 199 6.98 -10.72 -11.91
C MET A 199 5.48 -10.59 -11.59
N PRO A 200 4.60 -11.58 -11.87
CA PRO A 200 3.19 -11.49 -11.50
C PRO A 200 2.90 -11.44 -9.99
N ALA A 201 3.87 -11.82 -9.15
CA ALA A 201 3.82 -11.75 -7.69
C ALA A 201 4.50 -10.49 -7.14
N LEU A 202 4.86 -9.53 -7.99
CA LEU A 202 5.50 -8.27 -7.60
C LEU A 202 4.55 -7.09 -7.78
N ALA A 203 4.57 -6.21 -6.78
CA ALA A 203 3.93 -4.90 -6.78
C ALA A 203 4.95 -3.83 -6.42
N VAL A 204 4.66 -2.58 -6.81
CA VAL A 204 5.46 -1.41 -6.41
C VAL A 204 4.62 -0.45 -5.58
N HIS A 205 5.24 0.12 -4.56
CA HIS A 205 4.62 1.10 -3.67
C HIS A 205 5.58 2.28 -3.52
N PHE A 206 5.34 3.37 -4.26
CA PHE A 206 6.27 4.50 -4.29
C PHE A 206 5.62 5.75 -3.70
N HIS A 207 6.27 6.31 -2.69
CA HIS A 207 5.90 7.62 -2.17
C HIS A 207 6.35 8.72 -3.12
N ASP A 208 5.55 9.78 -3.20
CA ASP A 208 5.83 10.95 -4.05
C ASP A 208 6.50 12.10 -3.28
N THR A 209 7.17 11.79 -2.17
CA THR A 209 7.83 12.76 -1.26
C THR A 209 8.77 13.72 -2.01
N TYR A 210 9.49 13.23 -3.02
CA TYR A 210 10.40 14.02 -3.86
C TYR A 210 9.91 14.14 -5.32
N GLY A 211 8.63 13.90 -5.59
CA GLY A 211 8.06 14.00 -6.93
C GLY A 211 8.51 12.92 -7.92
N GLN A 212 9.01 11.78 -7.41
CA GLN A 212 9.60 10.72 -8.23
C GLN A 212 8.63 9.56 -8.51
N ALA A 213 7.47 9.49 -7.86
CA ALA A 213 6.68 8.26 -7.82
C ALA A 213 6.18 7.84 -9.21
N LEU A 214 5.58 8.75 -9.97
CA LEU A 214 5.08 8.45 -11.32
C LEU A 214 6.21 8.08 -12.29
N ALA A 215 7.37 8.73 -12.19
CA ALA A 215 8.53 8.41 -13.01
C ALA A 215 9.09 7.01 -12.69
N ASN A 216 9.14 6.66 -11.39
CA ASN A 216 9.53 5.34 -10.93
C ASN A 216 8.52 4.26 -11.37
N ILE A 217 7.22 4.54 -11.26
CA ILE A 217 6.14 3.67 -11.73
C ILE A 217 6.28 3.42 -13.23
N ALA A 218 6.43 4.47 -14.05
CA ALA A 218 6.58 4.34 -15.50
C ALA A 218 7.76 3.44 -15.87
N ALA A 219 8.92 3.63 -15.22
CA ALA A 219 10.10 2.80 -15.44
C ALA A 219 9.88 1.33 -15.01
N CYS A 220 9.10 1.08 -13.97
CA CYS A 220 8.77 -0.28 -13.52
C CYS A 220 7.70 -0.95 -14.41
N LEU A 221 6.73 -0.20 -14.94
CA LEU A 221 5.73 -0.70 -15.91
C LEU A 221 6.39 -1.24 -17.17
N GLU A 222 7.44 -0.56 -17.66
CA GLU A 222 8.28 -1.01 -18.78
C GLU A 222 9.01 -2.32 -18.51
N GLN A 223 9.27 -2.66 -17.23
CA GLN A 223 9.85 -3.95 -16.84
C GLN A 223 8.81 -5.07 -16.71
N GLY A 224 7.53 -4.75 -16.77
CA GLY A 224 6.45 -5.74 -16.72
C GLY A 224 5.68 -5.84 -15.41
N VAL A 225 5.94 -4.98 -14.42
CA VAL A 225 5.08 -4.93 -13.22
C VAL A 225 3.66 -4.52 -13.62
N ARG A 226 2.64 -5.09 -12.97
CA ARG A 226 1.23 -4.81 -13.25
C ARG A 226 0.39 -4.60 -11.99
N VAL A 227 1.04 -4.37 -10.86
CA VAL A 227 0.40 -4.07 -9.58
C VAL A 227 1.08 -2.85 -8.95
N ILE A 228 0.29 -1.84 -8.62
CA ILE A 228 0.77 -0.56 -8.09
C ILE A 228 -0.06 -0.22 -6.85
N ASP A 229 0.62 0.16 -5.79
CA ASP A 229 -0.04 0.71 -4.60
C ASP A 229 -0.11 2.23 -4.72
N ALA A 230 -1.27 2.78 -4.41
CA ALA A 230 -1.50 4.23 -4.43
C ALA A 230 -2.58 4.60 -3.40
N ALA A 231 -2.60 5.86 -2.98
CA ALA A 231 -3.59 6.37 -2.04
C ALA A 231 -4.45 7.46 -2.69
N VAL A 232 -5.76 7.33 -2.59
CA VAL A 232 -6.71 8.33 -3.08
C VAL A 232 -6.38 9.71 -2.49
N SER A 233 -6.45 10.76 -3.32
CA SER A 233 -6.07 12.12 -2.95
C SER A 233 -4.61 12.28 -2.49
N GLY A 234 -3.74 11.30 -2.72
CA GLY A 234 -2.39 11.28 -2.15
C GLY A 234 -2.41 11.27 -0.62
N ALA A 235 -3.41 10.61 -0.03
CA ALA A 235 -3.58 10.56 1.42
C ALA A 235 -2.37 9.94 2.12
N GLY A 236 -2.12 10.38 3.34
CA GLY A 236 -0.93 10.07 4.10
C GLY A 236 0.16 11.14 3.98
N GLY A 237 1.16 10.97 4.82
CA GLY A 237 2.36 11.79 4.84
C GLY A 237 3.57 10.92 5.15
N CYS A 238 4.76 11.46 4.94
CA CYS A 238 5.99 10.80 5.34
C CYS A 238 6.38 11.29 6.75
N PRO A 239 6.31 10.46 7.81
CA PRO A 239 6.72 10.89 9.16
C PRO A 239 8.20 11.28 9.22
N TYR A 240 9.00 10.81 8.25
CA TYR A 240 10.42 11.10 8.12
C TYR A 240 10.72 12.38 7.32
N ALA A 241 9.75 12.94 6.60
CA ALA A 241 9.89 14.17 5.82
C ALA A 241 8.75 15.13 6.15
N ARG A 242 8.98 16.00 7.15
CA ARG A 242 7.97 16.97 7.64
C ARG A 242 7.45 17.84 6.47
N GLY A 243 6.15 17.75 6.22
CA GLY A 243 5.45 18.56 5.21
C GLY A 243 5.53 18.04 3.78
N ALA A 244 6.20 16.91 3.54
CA ALA A 244 6.28 16.29 2.22
C ALA A 244 5.13 15.29 1.99
N SER A 245 4.77 15.09 0.72
CA SER A 245 3.82 14.07 0.27
C SER A 245 4.24 12.68 0.76
N GLY A 246 3.25 11.85 1.12
CA GLY A 246 3.43 10.43 1.40
C GLY A 246 3.23 9.62 0.12
N ASN A 247 2.19 8.80 0.10
CA ASN A 247 1.80 7.99 -1.04
C ASN A 247 1.61 8.80 -2.34
N VAL A 248 1.87 8.15 -3.48
CA VAL A 248 1.42 8.65 -4.78
C VAL A 248 -0.11 8.66 -4.84
N ALA A 249 -0.67 9.70 -5.46
CA ALA A 249 -2.11 9.82 -5.61
C ALA A 249 -2.67 8.82 -6.63
N SER A 250 -3.69 8.05 -6.24
CA SER A 250 -4.33 7.05 -7.10
C SER A 250 -4.86 7.64 -8.42
N GLU A 251 -5.42 8.85 -8.37
CA GLU A 251 -5.91 9.58 -9.54
C GLU A 251 -4.80 9.89 -10.54
N ASP A 252 -3.63 10.28 -10.04
CA ASP A 252 -2.47 10.63 -10.88
C ASP A 252 -1.90 9.36 -11.54
N VAL A 253 -1.92 8.22 -10.84
CA VAL A 253 -1.55 6.91 -11.40
C VAL A 253 -2.55 6.46 -12.45
N VAL A 254 -3.86 6.55 -12.19
CA VAL A 254 -4.90 6.18 -13.16
C VAL A 254 -4.78 7.03 -14.43
N TYR A 255 -4.54 8.33 -14.29
CA TYR A 255 -4.35 9.24 -15.43
C TYR A 255 -3.14 8.82 -16.29
N LEU A 256 -2.00 8.51 -15.65
CA LEU A 256 -0.84 7.97 -16.35
C LEU A 256 -1.18 6.69 -17.11
N LEU A 257 -1.81 5.72 -16.44
CA LEU A 257 -2.15 4.42 -17.04
C LEU A 257 -3.12 4.55 -18.22
N GLN A 258 -4.14 5.40 -18.11
CA GLN A 258 -5.05 5.70 -19.21
C GLN A 258 -4.31 6.33 -20.40
N GLY A 259 -3.40 7.27 -20.15
CA GLY A 259 -2.56 7.88 -21.19
C GLY A 259 -1.61 6.89 -21.87
N LEU A 260 -1.16 5.87 -21.15
CA LEU A 260 -0.36 4.75 -21.68
C LEU A 260 -1.20 3.67 -22.37
N GLY A 261 -2.52 3.77 -22.37
CA GLY A 261 -3.42 2.75 -22.91
C GLY A 261 -3.49 1.47 -22.08
N MET A 262 -3.11 1.51 -20.80
CA MET A 262 -3.14 0.38 -19.88
C MET A 262 -4.47 0.34 -19.10
N PRO A 263 -5.34 -0.67 -19.31
CA PRO A 263 -6.64 -0.70 -18.66
C PRO A 263 -6.54 -0.98 -17.16
N THR A 264 -7.29 -0.23 -16.36
CA THR A 264 -7.45 -0.46 -14.91
C THR A 264 -8.89 -0.85 -14.53
N GLY A 265 -9.87 -0.48 -15.36
CA GLY A 265 -11.30 -0.61 -15.04
C GLY A 265 -11.82 0.46 -14.06
N ILE A 266 -11.00 1.46 -13.73
CA ILE A 266 -11.34 2.50 -12.75
C ILE A 266 -11.97 3.72 -13.43
N ASP A 267 -13.10 4.18 -12.88
CA ASP A 267 -13.74 5.46 -13.20
C ASP A 267 -12.97 6.60 -12.51
N LEU A 268 -12.09 7.26 -13.29
CA LEU A 268 -11.26 8.37 -12.82
C LEU A 268 -12.09 9.56 -12.28
N PRO A 269 -13.16 10.04 -12.98
CA PRO A 269 -14.06 11.03 -12.39
C PRO A 269 -14.66 10.65 -11.04
N ALA A 270 -15.08 9.39 -10.85
CA ALA A 270 -15.59 8.91 -9.55
C ALA A 270 -14.50 8.90 -8.48
N LEU A 271 -13.32 8.36 -8.81
CA LEU A 271 -12.18 8.33 -7.89
C LEU A 271 -11.77 9.75 -7.46
N ALA A 272 -11.70 10.71 -8.39
CA ALA A 272 -11.38 12.10 -8.10
C ALA A 272 -12.44 12.80 -7.23
N ARG A 273 -13.74 12.45 -7.38
CA ARG A 273 -14.78 12.94 -6.47
C ARG A 273 -14.57 12.41 -5.04
N THR A 274 -14.31 11.11 -4.90
CA THR A 274 -14.01 10.50 -3.59
C THR A 274 -12.76 11.09 -2.96
N GLY A 275 -11.71 11.34 -3.74
CA GLY A 275 -10.49 11.99 -3.25
C GLY A 275 -10.71 13.41 -2.76
N ARG A 276 -11.51 14.22 -3.46
CA ARG A 276 -11.87 15.56 -2.98
C ARG A 276 -12.73 15.53 -1.73
N TRP A 277 -13.68 14.60 -1.65
CA TRP A 277 -14.48 14.39 -0.44
C TRP A 277 -13.58 14.05 0.76
N LEU A 278 -12.60 13.14 0.59
CA LEU A 278 -11.62 12.83 1.63
C LEU A 278 -10.77 14.06 2.00
N ALA A 279 -10.29 14.82 1.02
CA ALA A 279 -9.50 16.01 1.28
C ALA A 279 -10.28 17.05 2.11
N GLN A 280 -11.55 17.26 1.79
CA GLN A 280 -12.46 18.13 2.57
C GLN A 280 -12.63 17.62 4.00
N LEU A 281 -12.82 16.32 4.18
CA LEU A 281 -12.91 15.69 5.50
C LEU A 281 -11.64 15.91 6.34
N LEU A 282 -10.46 15.87 5.70
CA LEU A 282 -9.16 16.14 6.31
C LEU A 282 -8.86 17.65 6.48
N GLY A 283 -9.76 18.53 6.03
CA GLY A 283 -9.59 19.98 6.11
C GLY A 283 -8.42 20.53 5.28
N ARG A 284 -8.09 19.90 4.15
CA ARG A 284 -6.99 20.31 3.26
C ARG A 284 -7.33 20.15 1.78
N ASP A 285 -6.52 20.71 0.90
CA ASP A 285 -6.62 20.45 -0.54
C ASP A 285 -6.22 19.02 -0.87
N THR A 286 -6.77 18.48 -1.96
CA THR A 286 -6.36 17.17 -2.46
C THR A 286 -4.88 17.17 -2.84
N GLY A 287 -4.15 16.08 -2.56
CA GLY A 287 -2.76 15.88 -2.98
C GLY A 287 -2.64 15.50 -4.45
N SER A 288 -3.72 15.03 -5.09
CA SER A 288 -3.73 14.68 -6.51
C SER A 288 -3.69 15.92 -7.39
N LYS A 289 -2.76 15.96 -8.35
CA LYS A 289 -2.73 17.03 -9.37
C LYS A 289 -3.91 16.90 -10.33
N VAL A 290 -4.27 15.68 -10.71
CA VAL A 290 -5.42 15.37 -11.57
C VAL A 290 -6.73 15.73 -10.88
N GLY A 291 -6.87 15.37 -9.60
CA GLY A 291 -8.04 15.67 -8.78
C GLY A 291 -8.33 17.16 -8.66
N LYS A 292 -7.29 18.01 -8.59
CA LYS A 292 -7.39 19.48 -8.65
C LYS A 292 -7.85 19.95 -10.03
N ALA A 293 -7.18 19.51 -11.10
CA ALA A 293 -7.49 19.95 -12.45
C ALA A 293 -8.93 19.58 -12.87
N LEU A 294 -9.39 18.38 -12.52
CA LEU A 294 -10.77 17.93 -12.79
C LEU A 294 -11.82 18.68 -11.97
N ALA A 295 -11.45 19.28 -10.83
CA ALA A 295 -12.37 20.11 -10.05
C ALA A 295 -12.62 21.48 -10.70
N ALA A 296 -11.62 22.03 -11.38
CA ALA A 296 -11.71 23.33 -12.05
C ALA A 296 -12.44 23.27 -13.40
N ALA A 297 -12.61 22.07 -13.95
CA ALA A 297 -13.24 21.85 -15.25
C ALA A 297 -14.76 21.62 -15.19
N GLY A 298 -15.35 21.56 -13.99
CA GLY A 298 -16.78 21.39 -13.74
C GLY A 298 -17.33 22.47 -12.83
#